data_AF-A0A1C5QIB5-F1
#
_entry.id   AF-A0A1C5QIB5-F1
#
_cell.length_a   1.000
_cell.length_b   1.000
_cell.length_c   1.000
_cell.angle_alpha   90.00
_cell.angle_beta   90.00
_cell.angle_gamma   90.00
#
_symmetry.space_group_name_H-M   'P 1'
#
loop_
_entity.id
_entity.type
_entity.pdbx_description
1 polymer ?
#
loop_
_entity_poly.entity_id
_entity_poly.type
_entity_poly.pdbx_seq_one_letter_code
_entity_poly.pdbx_strand_id
1 'polypeptide(L)'
;MKKWLLILGMITCMAGLTACGGKEAVEGFMTPETAETYATENIAAMNQVVMQGAQAQVTDPVWTAALDSWETASEEMGSYVEVISVTSSFDDKDGTIDAVIKGTDRNAVVEFVFDNQAITGISVNVEYTFGEKMEKAALNTLLGMGTVFVVLILISLLISCFTFIPKIQAAFSKKPKEEAKKEPAVDKAIAQIVENEELSDDLELVAVISAAIAASEGAASTDGFVVRSIRRASKWQRA
;
A
#
# COMPACT_ATOMS: atom_id res chain seq x y z
N MET A 1 7.32 -31.37 21.38
CA MET A 1 8.40 -30.36 21.54
C MET A 1 8.32 -29.20 20.53
N LYS A 2 8.01 -29.41 19.24
CA LYS A 2 7.93 -28.31 18.24
C LYS A 2 6.83 -27.25 18.49
N LYS A 3 5.67 -27.62 19.05
CA LYS A 3 4.57 -26.67 19.34
C LYS A 3 4.90 -25.69 20.47
N TRP A 4 5.69 -26.13 21.45
CA TRP A 4 6.14 -25.28 22.57
C TRP A 4 7.22 -24.28 22.14
N LEU A 5 8.09 -24.65 21.21
CA LEU A 5 9.10 -23.76 20.65
C LEU A 5 8.49 -22.58 19.87
N LEU A 6 7.39 -22.82 19.14
CA LEU A 6 6.68 -21.76 18.41
C LEU A 6 5.97 -20.79 19.37
N ILE A 7 5.38 -21.31 20.46
CA ILE A 7 4.68 -20.48 21.46
C ILE A 7 5.70 -19.64 22.25
N LEU A 8 6.84 -20.22 22.63
CA LEU A 8 7.93 -19.47 23.29
C LEU A 8 8.51 -18.39 22.39
N GLY A 9 8.72 -18.69 21.09
CA GLY A 9 9.17 -17.71 20.10
C GLY A 9 8.19 -16.56 19.89
N MET A 10 6.89 -16.85 19.89
CA MET A 10 5.86 -15.80 19.75
C MET A 10 5.75 -14.91 20.99
N ILE A 11 5.95 -15.47 22.18
CA ILE A 11 5.95 -14.72 23.45
C ILE A 11 7.22 -13.87 23.60
N THR A 12 8.40 -14.36 23.18
CA THR A 12 9.62 -13.53 23.15
C THR A 12 9.55 -12.44 22.10
N CYS A 13 8.89 -12.67 20.95
CA CYS A 13 8.61 -11.60 19.99
C CYS A 13 7.68 -10.52 20.56
N MET A 14 6.71 -10.88 21.42
CA MET A 14 5.86 -9.89 22.10
C MET A 14 6.57 -9.17 23.25
N ALA A 15 7.48 -9.83 23.98
CA ALA A 15 8.25 -9.24 25.07
C ALA A 15 9.42 -8.35 24.59
N GLY A 16 9.91 -8.56 23.37
CA GLY A 16 10.96 -7.72 22.76
C GLY A 16 10.50 -6.31 22.39
N LEU A 17 9.18 -6.07 22.32
CA LEU A 17 8.62 -4.76 21.99
C LEU A 17 8.41 -3.86 23.22
N THR A 18 8.55 -4.37 24.44
CA THR A 18 8.35 -3.60 25.68
C THR A 18 9.65 -3.10 26.33
N ALA A 19 10.78 -3.18 25.62
CA ALA A 19 12.07 -2.68 26.09
C ALA A 19 12.49 -1.39 25.36
N CYS A 20 11.66 -0.36 25.43
CA CYS A 20 12.13 1.02 25.43
C CYS A 20 12.19 1.41 26.91
N GLY A 21 13.37 1.36 27.52
CA GLY A 21 14.28 2.48 27.44
C GLY A 21 13.82 3.49 28.48
N GLY A 22 14.22 3.28 29.74
CA GLY A 22 14.12 4.31 30.75
C GLY A 22 15.03 5.46 30.33
N LYS A 23 14.49 6.37 29.51
CA LYS A 23 15.08 7.68 29.32
C LYS A 23 14.94 8.40 30.65
N GLU A 24 16.07 8.83 31.20
CA GLU A 24 16.11 9.86 32.23
C GLU A 24 15.19 11.01 31.78
N ALA A 25 14.45 11.60 32.71
CA ALA A 25 13.57 12.72 32.43
C ALA A 25 14.43 13.88 31.93
N VAL A 26 14.55 13.97 30.61
CA VAL A 26 15.11 15.13 29.93
C VAL A 26 14.16 16.27 30.26
N GLU A 27 14.66 17.31 30.93
CA GLU A 27 13.89 18.54 31.12
C GLU A 27 13.62 19.12 29.73
N GLY A 28 12.43 18.86 29.21
CA GLY A 28 12.03 19.37 27.89
C GLY A 28 12.12 20.89 27.83
N PHE A 29 12.32 21.43 26.63
CA PHE A 29 12.52 22.88 26.43
C PHE A 29 11.31 23.76 26.83
N MET A 30 10.17 23.14 27.15
CA MET A 30 8.95 23.78 27.59
C MET A 30 8.31 22.97 28.73
N THR A 31 7.77 23.66 29.74
CA THR A 31 7.03 23.02 30.84
C THR A 31 5.59 22.71 30.42
N PRO A 32 4.91 21.73 31.06
CA PRO A 32 3.51 21.44 30.77
C PRO A 32 2.57 22.65 30.95
N GLU A 33 2.78 23.47 31.99
CA GLU A 33 1.97 24.66 32.25
C GLU A 33 2.13 25.73 31.14
N THR A 34 3.37 25.93 30.68
CA THR A 34 3.65 26.83 29.55
C THR A 34 3.07 26.30 28.23
N ALA A 35 3.06 24.98 28.05
CA ALA A 35 2.47 24.33 26.88
C ALA A 35 0.94 24.46 26.85
N GLU A 36 0.28 24.31 28.00
CA GLU A 36 -1.17 24.52 28.14
C GLU A 36 -1.58 25.95 27.81
N THR A 37 -0.83 26.92 28.35
CA THR A 37 -1.05 28.35 28.07
C THR A 37 -0.85 28.63 26.58
N TYR A 38 0.27 28.16 26.02
CA TYR A 38 0.59 28.31 24.60
C TYR A 38 -0.51 27.73 23.71
N ALA A 39 -0.92 26.47 23.93
CA ALA A 39 -1.95 25.83 23.13
C ALA A 39 -3.28 26.61 23.21
N THR A 40 -3.71 26.99 24.41
CA THR A 40 -4.99 27.68 24.60
C THR A 40 -5.02 29.04 23.90
N GLU A 41 -3.95 29.82 24.00
CA GLU A 41 -3.83 31.12 23.33
C GLU A 41 -3.83 30.97 21.81
N ASN A 42 -3.06 30.03 21.28
CA ASN A 42 -2.97 29.82 19.82
C ASN A 42 -4.28 29.25 19.25
N ILE A 43 -4.97 28.37 19.97
CA ILE A 43 -6.29 27.85 19.60
C ILE A 43 -7.32 28.99 19.54
N ALA A 44 -7.35 29.85 20.56
CA ALA A 44 -8.23 31.01 20.57
C ALA A 44 -7.93 31.96 19.39
N ALA A 45 -6.64 32.19 19.09
CA ALA A 45 -6.22 32.99 17.95
C ALA A 45 -6.64 32.39 16.61
N MET A 46 -6.43 31.08 16.40
CA MET A 46 -6.90 30.38 15.19
C MET A 46 -8.41 30.52 15.01
N ASN A 47 -9.18 30.21 16.05
CA ASN A 47 -10.63 30.34 16.01
C ASN A 47 -11.06 31.78 15.67
N GLN A 48 -10.41 32.78 16.25
CA GLN A 48 -10.70 34.18 15.96
C GLN A 48 -10.41 34.55 14.50
N VAL A 49 -9.27 34.12 13.94
CA VAL A 49 -8.90 34.41 12.55
C VAL A 49 -9.91 33.81 11.58
N VAL A 50 -10.32 32.55 11.80
CA VAL A 50 -11.31 31.85 10.98
C VAL A 50 -12.68 32.53 11.10
N MET A 51 -13.12 32.86 12.32
CA MET A 51 -14.39 33.58 12.55
C MET A 51 -14.45 34.96 11.90
N GLN A 52 -13.30 35.62 11.70
CA GLN A 52 -13.21 36.92 11.04
C GLN A 52 -13.07 36.83 9.52
N GLY A 53 -12.93 35.62 8.94
CA GLY A 53 -12.65 35.45 7.51
C GLY A 53 -11.29 36.05 7.12
N ALA A 54 -10.36 36.14 8.06
CA ALA A 54 -9.08 36.85 7.91
C ALA A 54 -7.92 35.92 7.52
N GLN A 55 -8.18 34.66 7.15
CA GLN A 55 -7.15 33.67 6.81
C GLN A 55 -6.18 34.20 5.73
N ALA A 56 -6.71 34.92 4.73
CA ALA A 56 -5.91 35.50 3.64
C ALA A 56 -4.89 36.57 4.09
N GLN A 57 -4.98 37.08 5.32
CA GLN A 57 -4.04 38.05 5.88
C GLN A 57 -2.85 37.38 6.57
N VAL A 58 -2.93 36.06 6.80
CA VAL A 58 -1.88 35.28 7.45
C VAL A 58 -0.93 34.75 6.37
N THR A 59 0.36 35.09 6.49
CA THR A 59 1.38 34.73 5.49
C THR A 59 2.37 33.69 5.99
N ASP A 60 2.33 33.35 7.28
CA ASP A 60 3.21 32.34 7.85
C ASP A 60 2.77 30.94 7.39
N PRO A 61 3.64 30.12 6.76
CA PRO A 61 3.26 28.84 6.17
C PRO A 61 2.69 27.83 7.17
N VAL A 62 3.21 27.81 8.41
CA VAL A 62 2.74 26.90 9.45
C VAL A 62 1.33 27.30 9.85
N TRP A 63 1.10 28.59 10.06
CA TRP A 63 -0.22 29.11 10.37
C TRP A 63 -1.24 29.00 9.23
N THR A 64 -0.83 29.19 7.97
CA THR A 64 -1.76 28.99 6.85
C THR A 64 -2.24 27.55 6.79
N ALA A 65 -1.32 26.58 6.95
CA ALA A 65 -1.68 25.17 7.00
C ALA A 65 -2.55 24.85 8.23
N ALA A 66 -2.28 25.48 9.37
CA ALA A 66 -3.08 25.36 10.59
C ALA A 66 -4.52 25.82 10.36
N LEU A 67 -4.70 26.98 9.74
CA LEU A 67 -6.01 27.58 9.48
C LEU A 67 -6.80 26.77 8.45
N ASP A 68 -6.16 26.26 7.41
CA ASP A 68 -6.78 25.36 6.43
C ASP A 68 -7.23 24.05 7.10
N SER A 69 -6.39 23.49 7.97
CA SER A 69 -6.72 22.30 8.75
C SER A 69 -7.87 22.58 9.73
N TRP A 70 -7.89 23.74 10.38
CA TRP A 70 -8.96 24.16 11.27
C TRP A 70 -10.27 24.35 10.54
N GLU A 71 -10.26 25.02 9.37
CA GLU A 71 -11.45 25.22 8.54
C GLU A 71 -12.03 23.88 8.09
N THR A 72 -11.19 22.98 7.58
CA THR A 72 -11.61 21.62 7.22
C THR A 72 -12.19 20.86 8.42
N ALA A 73 -11.54 20.93 9.58
CA ALA A 73 -12.04 20.30 10.80
C ALA A 73 -13.36 20.92 11.27
N SER A 74 -13.54 22.24 11.11
CA SER A 74 -14.75 22.97 11.52
C SER A 74 -16.01 22.51 10.77
N GLU A 75 -15.86 22.02 9.53
CA GLU A 75 -16.97 21.43 8.77
C GLU A 75 -17.52 20.15 9.43
N GLU A 76 -16.69 19.39 10.14
CA GLU A 76 -17.06 18.13 10.76
C GLU A 76 -17.25 18.21 12.28
N MET A 77 -16.47 19.03 12.98
CA MET A 77 -16.56 19.22 14.43
C MET A 77 -17.64 20.23 14.83
N GLY A 78 -18.06 21.07 13.88
CA GLY A 78 -18.96 22.19 14.13
C GLY A 78 -18.26 23.37 14.78
N SER A 79 -19.00 24.16 15.56
CA SER A 79 -18.44 25.36 16.20
C SER A 79 -17.57 25.00 17.39
N TYR A 80 -16.42 25.66 17.52
CA TYR A 80 -15.56 25.55 18.70
C TYR A 80 -16.27 26.01 19.98
N VAL A 81 -16.12 25.24 21.05
CA VAL A 81 -16.71 25.51 22.38
C VAL A 81 -15.64 25.81 23.42
N GLU A 82 -14.74 24.85 23.70
CA GLU A 82 -13.73 24.96 24.75
C GLU A 82 -12.56 23.98 24.53
N VAL A 83 -11.44 24.22 25.20
CA VAL A 83 -10.35 23.25 25.35
C VAL A 83 -10.68 22.32 26.53
N ILE A 84 -10.68 21.01 26.32
CA ILE A 84 -10.99 19.98 27.33
C ILE A 84 -9.74 19.59 28.11
N SER A 85 -8.64 19.36 27.39
CA SER A 85 -7.39 18.90 27.99
C SER A 85 -6.22 19.22 27.08
N VAL A 86 -5.08 19.53 27.68
CA VAL A 86 -3.81 19.66 26.97
C VAL A 86 -2.82 18.66 27.53
N THR A 87 -2.20 17.89 26.65
CA THR A 87 -1.10 16.98 26.98
C THR A 87 0.11 17.36 26.16
N SER A 88 1.29 17.33 26.76
CA SER A 88 2.53 17.70 26.09
C SER A 88 3.61 16.66 26.29
N SER A 89 4.41 16.40 25.26
CA SER A 89 5.54 15.49 25.29
C SER A 89 6.75 16.20 24.67
N PHE A 90 7.77 16.49 25.48
CA PHE A 90 8.98 17.18 25.03
C PHE A 90 10.23 16.35 25.33
N ASP A 91 11.16 16.35 24.38
CA ASP A 91 12.56 15.97 24.57
C ASP A 91 13.42 17.26 24.61
N ASP A 92 14.75 17.15 24.55
CA ASP A 92 15.68 18.31 24.60
C ASP A 92 15.36 19.40 23.55
N LYS A 93 14.89 18.97 22.37
CA LYS A 93 14.76 19.81 21.16
C LYS A 93 13.41 19.71 20.49
N ASP A 94 12.79 18.55 20.57
CA ASP A 94 11.59 18.23 19.80
C ASP A 94 10.43 17.98 20.75
N GLY A 95 9.21 18.11 20.27
CA GLY A 95 8.07 17.73 21.08
C GLY A 95 6.74 18.05 20.44
N THR A 96 5.70 17.61 21.11
CA THR A 96 4.31 17.80 20.69
C THR A 96 3.46 18.34 21.81
N ILE A 97 2.46 19.14 21.44
CA ILE A 97 1.36 19.52 22.31
C ILE A 97 0.07 19.08 21.65
N ASP A 98 -0.68 18.20 22.33
CA ASP A 98 -1.98 17.72 21.91
C ASP A 98 -3.05 18.36 22.78
N ALA A 99 -3.86 19.23 22.18
CA ALA A 99 -4.97 19.89 22.84
C ALA A 99 -6.30 19.33 22.31
N VAL A 100 -7.05 18.65 23.16
CA VAL A 100 -8.40 18.17 22.83
C VAL A 100 -9.36 19.34 22.96
N ILE A 101 -9.99 19.70 21.85
CA ILE A 101 -11.02 20.74 21.78
C ILE A 101 -12.41 20.11 21.61
N LYS A 102 -13.39 20.76 22.23
CA LYS A 102 -14.80 20.41 22.09
C LYS A 102 -15.43 21.22 20.97
N GLY A 103 -15.95 20.54 19.96
CA GLY A 103 -16.87 21.12 18.98
C GLY A 103 -18.34 20.86 19.36
N THR A 104 -19.27 21.47 18.63
CA THR A 104 -20.71 21.22 18.81
C THR A 104 -21.12 19.81 18.40
N ASP A 105 -20.47 19.25 17.38
CA ASP A 105 -20.82 17.97 16.77
C ASP A 105 -19.82 16.86 17.13
N ARG A 106 -18.52 17.16 17.09
CA ARG A 106 -17.44 16.24 17.45
C ARG A 106 -16.32 16.96 18.18
N ASN A 107 -15.50 16.20 18.91
CA ASN A 107 -14.24 16.71 19.43
C ASN A 107 -13.17 16.69 18.33
N ALA A 108 -12.12 17.47 18.50
CA ALA A 108 -10.94 17.42 17.66
C ALA A 108 -9.67 17.54 18.51
N VAL A 109 -8.55 17.06 18.00
CA VAL A 109 -7.23 17.21 18.61
C VAL A 109 -6.44 18.21 17.77
N VAL A 110 -6.04 19.31 18.41
CA VAL A 110 -5.10 20.27 17.85
C VAL A 110 -3.70 19.81 18.26
N GLU A 111 -2.91 19.39 17.29
CA GLU A 111 -1.54 18.91 17.48
C GLU A 111 -0.56 19.99 17.03
N PHE A 112 0.28 20.47 17.95
CA PHE A 112 1.39 21.36 17.68
C PHE A 112 2.69 20.55 17.67
N VAL A 113 3.44 20.63 16.58
CA VAL A 113 4.70 19.89 16.41
C VAL A 113 5.87 20.86 16.44
N PHE A 114 6.86 20.53 17.26
CA PHE A 114 8.11 21.27 17.39
C PHE A 114 9.28 20.40 16.96
N ASP A 115 10.13 20.96 16.10
CA ASP A 115 11.43 20.41 15.71
C ASP A 115 12.49 21.45 16.03
N ASN A 116 13.51 21.04 16.79
CA ASN A 116 14.63 21.90 17.15
C ASN A 116 14.19 23.23 17.81
N GLN A 117 13.21 23.13 18.72
CA GLN A 117 12.56 24.20 19.50
C GLN A 117 11.75 25.20 18.67
N ALA A 118 11.61 24.96 17.36
CA ALA A 118 10.79 25.77 16.47
C ALA A 118 9.50 25.02 16.12
N ILE A 119 8.39 25.75 16.03
CA ILE A 119 7.15 25.18 15.56
C ILE A 119 7.25 24.85 14.06
N THR A 120 6.93 23.61 13.70
CA THR A 120 7.01 23.13 12.31
C THR A 120 5.66 22.73 11.75
N GLY A 121 4.68 22.44 12.61
CA GLY A 121 3.36 22.05 12.17
C GLY A 121 2.31 22.33 13.23
N ILE A 122 1.12 22.69 12.75
CA ILE A 122 -0.11 22.67 13.54
C ILE A 122 -1.14 21.94 12.69
N SER A 123 -1.79 20.93 13.26
CA SER A 123 -2.87 20.21 12.59
C SER A 123 -4.07 20.06 13.51
N VAL A 124 -5.26 19.99 12.92
CA VAL A 124 -6.53 19.80 13.63
C VAL A 124 -7.19 18.53 13.12
N ASN A 125 -7.26 17.53 13.99
CA ASN A 125 -7.71 16.19 13.65
C ASN A 125 -9.03 15.88 14.37
N VAL A 126 -10.12 15.72 13.62
CA VAL A 126 -11.43 15.41 14.20
C VAL A 126 -11.46 13.99 14.77
N GLU A 127 -11.98 13.86 15.99
CA GLU A 127 -12.13 12.58 16.65
C GLU A 127 -13.39 11.86 16.17
N TYR A 128 -13.17 10.76 15.46
CA TYR A 128 -14.25 9.83 15.12
C TYR A 128 -14.45 8.80 16.23
N THR A 129 -15.72 8.47 16.48
CA THR A 129 -16.07 7.38 17.37
C THR A 129 -15.58 6.04 16.82
N PHE A 130 -15.39 5.05 17.70
CA PHE A 130 -14.99 3.71 17.27
C PHE A 130 -15.95 3.11 16.23
N GLY A 131 -17.26 3.37 16.38
CA GLY A 131 -18.29 2.91 15.44
C GLY A 131 -18.10 3.51 14.04
N GLU A 132 -17.89 4.82 13.94
CA GLU A 132 -17.64 5.49 12.66
C GLU A 132 -16.32 5.05 12.02
N LYS A 133 -15.26 4.88 12.81
CA LYS A 133 -13.98 4.34 12.33
C LYS A 133 -14.17 2.93 11.76
N MET A 134 -14.94 2.08 12.45
CA MET A 134 -15.26 0.73 11.99
C MET A 134 -16.13 0.72 10.75
N GLU A 135 -17.13 1.60 10.66
CA GLU A 135 -17.98 1.72 9.47
C GLU A 135 -17.17 2.18 8.25
N LYS A 136 -16.35 3.23 8.40
CA LYS A 136 -15.43 3.69 7.34
C LYS A 136 -14.47 2.57 6.91
N ALA A 137 -13.89 1.84 7.86
CA ALA A 137 -12.99 0.71 7.57
C ALA A 137 -13.72 -0.44 6.87
N ALA A 138 -14.95 -0.76 7.29
CA ALA A 138 -15.78 -1.78 6.68
C ALA A 138 -16.19 -1.41 5.26
N LEU A 139 -16.58 -0.14 5.01
CA LEU A 139 -16.89 0.37 3.68
C LEU A 139 -15.67 0.27 2.75
N ASN A 140 -14.48 0.61 3.23
CA ASN A 140 -13.26 0.46 2.44
C ASN A 140 -12.91 -1.01 2.17
N THR A 141 -13.14 -1.89 3.15
CA THR A 141 -12.94 -3.34 2.98
C THR A 141 -13.94 -3.90 1.97
N LEU A 142 -15.20 -3.49 2.02
CA LEU A 142 -16.23 -3.91 1.07
C LEU A 142 -15.95 -3.37 -0.34
N LEU A 143 -15.49 -2.13 -0.46
CA LEU A 143 -15.11 -1.54 -1.74
C LEU A 143 -13.87 -2.22 -2.32
N GLY A 144 -12.83 -2.46 -1.52
CA GLY A 144 -11.60 -3.11 -1.96
C GLY A 144 -11.78 -4.62 -2.20
N MET A 145 -12.12 -5.37 -1.16
CA MET A 145 -12.23 -6.84 -1.21
C MET A 145 -13.50 -7.30 -1.95
N GLY A 146 -14.62 -6.59 -1.80
CA GLY A 146 -15.88 -6.96 -2.42
C GLY A 146 -15.88 -6.78 -3.94
N THR A 147 -15.26 -5.71 -4.46
CA THR A 147 -15.15 -5.52 -5.92
C THR A 147 -14.29 -6.59 -6.57
N VAL A 148 -13.16 -6.96 -5.96
CA VAL A 148 -12.33 -8.08 -6.43
C VAL A 148 -13.15 -9.38 -6.46
N PHE A 149 -13.94 -9.65 -5.42
CA PHE A 149 -14.79 -10.83 -5.36
C PHE A 149 -15.85 -10.85 -6.48
N VAL A 150 -16.51 -9.72 -6.74
CA VAL A 150 -17.50 -9.57 -7.82
C VAL A 150 -16.87 -9.75 -9.20
N VAL A 151 -15.69 -9.18 -9.44
CA VAL A 151 -14.97 -9.32 -10.71
C VAL A 151 -14.57 -10.78 -10.96
N LEU A 152 -14.09 -11.49 -9.94
CA LEU A 152 -13.78 -12.91 -10.05
C LEU A 152 -15.01 -13.77 -10.37
N ILE A 153 -16.17 -13.47 -9.77
CA ILE A 153 -17.43 -14.13 -10.11
C ILE A 153 -17.81 -13.86 -11.57
N LEU A 154 -17.71 -12.63 -12.04
CA LEU A 154 -18.01 -12.28 -13.44
C LEU A 154 -17.09 -13.00 -14.42
N ILE A 155 -15.78 -13.03 -14.16
CA ILE A 155 -14.81 -13.76 -15.01
C ILE A 155 -15.14 -15.25 -15.03
N SER A 156 -15.47 -15.84 -13.88
CA SER A 156 -15.90 -17.24 -13.77
C SER A 156 -17.14 -17.52 -14.64
N LEU A 157 -18.14 -16.65 -14.58
CA LEU A 157 -19.35 -16.76 -15.41
C LEU A 157 -19.04 -16.60 -16.91
N LEU A 158 -18.19 -15.67 -17.30
CA LEU A 158 -17.80 -15.47 -18.71
C LEU A 158 -17.08 -16.70 -19.29
N ILE A 159 -16.13 -17.26 -18.55
CA ILE A 159 -15.44 -18.50 -18.96
C ILE A 159 -16.45 -19.65 -19.05
N SER A 160 -17.40 -19.74 -18.11
CA SER A 160 -18.47 -20.73 -18.17
C SER A 160 -19.32 -20.56 -19.43
N CYS A 161 -19.73 -19.33 -19.77
CA CYS A 161 -20.48 -19.00 -20.99
C CYS A 161 -19.73 -19.39 -22.27
N PHE A 162 -18.40 -19.24 -22.32
CA PHE A 162 -17.60 -19.69 -23.48
C PHE A 162 -17.67 -21.20 -23.72
N THR A 163 -17.92 -22.02 -22.69
CA THR A 163 -18.15 -23.46 -22.89
C THR A 163 -19.46 -23.80 -23.60
N PHE A 164 -20.42 -22.87 -23.65
CA PHE A 164 -21.70 -23.05 -24.33
C PHE A 164 -21.66 -22.62 -25.81
N ILE A 165 -20.67 -21.81 -26.22
CA ILE A 165 -20.46 -21.45 -27.63
C ILE A 165 -20.32 -22.68 -28.54
N PRO A 166 -19.48 -23.70 -28.27
CA PRO A 166 -19.38 -24.87 -29.13
C PRO A 166 -20.68 -25.69 -29.21
N LYS A 167 -21.51 -25.68 -28.15
CA LYS A 167 -22.81 -26.38 -28.12
C LYS A 167 -23.86 -25.64 -28.95
N ILE A 168 -23.87 -24.32 -28.90
CA ILE A 168 -24.77 -23.49 -29.71
C ILE A 168 -24.36 -23.55 -31.19
N GLN A 169 -23.05 -23.57 -31.49
CA GLN A 169 -22.53 -23.75 -32.84
C GLN A 169 -22.89 -25.14 -33.41
N ALA A 170 -22.84 -26.21 -32.62
CA ALA A 170 -23.28 -27.54 -33.03
C ALA A 170 -24.81 -27.63 -33.26
N ALA A 171 -25.62 -26.89 -32.47
CA ALA A 171 -27.06 -26.88 -32.60
C ALA A 171 -27.57 -26.05 -33.80
N PHE A 172 -26.84 -24.99 -34.19
CA PHE A 172 -27.17 -24.14 -35.35
C PHE A 172 -26.53 -24.61 -36.67
N SER A 173 -25.52 -25.47 -36.61
CA SER A 173 -24.92 -26.11 -37.79
C SER A 173 -25.68 -27.38 -38.17
N LYS A 174 -26.87 -27.26 -38.78
CA LYS A 174 -27.37 -28.37 -39.60
C LYS A 174 -26.57 -28.40 -40.91
N LYS A 175 -25.61 -29.32 -41.05
CA LYS A 175 -25.21 -29.93 -42.34
C LYS A 175 -24.24 -31.12 -42.15
N PRO A 176 -24.14 -32.02 -43.14
CA PRO A 176 -24.18 -33.46 -42.95
C PRO A 176 -22.81 -34.06 -42.66
N LYS A 177 -22.84 -35.31 -42.15
CA LYS A 177 -21.70 -36.23 -42.12
C LYS A 177 -20.94 -36.16 -43.43
N GLU A 178 -19.69 -35.74 -43.37
CA GLU A 178 -18.70 -36.06 -44.38
C GLU A 178 -17.43 -36.53 -43.69
N GLU A 179 -16.83 -37.54 -44.30
CA GLU A 179 -15.92 -38.49 -43.72
C GLU A 179 -14.57 -37.89 -43.31
N ALA A 180 -13.97 -38.58 -42.35
CA ALA A 180 -12.62 -38.36 -41.89
C ALA A 180 -11.62 -38.25 -43.06
N LYS A 181 -10.94 -37.10 -43.14
CA LYS A 181 -9.62 -37.01 -43.75
C LYS A 181 -8.65 -36.42 -42.74
N LYS A 182 -7.77 -37.27 -42.25
CA LYS A 182 -6.59 -36.89 -41.47
C LYS A 182 -5.73 -35.97 -42.32
N GLU A 183 -5.46 -34.75 -41.85
CA GLU A 183 -4.41 -33.90 -42.40
C GLU A 183 -3.39 -33.60 -41.29
N PRO A 184 -2.13 -34.05 -41.42
CA PRO A 184 -1.07 -33.93 -40.41
C PRO A 184 -0.42 -32.53 -40.39
N ALA A 185 -1.12 -31.51 -40.87
CA ALA A 185 -0.55 -30.18 -41.11
C ALA A 185 -0.57 -29.27 -39.87
N VAL A 186 -1.51 -29.49 -38.94
CA VAL A 186 -1.68 -28.64 -37.74
C VAL A 186 -0.58 -28.90 -36.71
N ASP A 187 -0.14 -30.16 -36.56
CA ASP A 187 0.92 -30.52 -35.60
C ASP A 187 2.28 -29.93 -35.96
N LYS A 188 2.58 -29.76 -37.27
CA LYS A 188 3.83 -29.12 -37.71
C LYS A 188 3.86 -27.62 -37.44
N ALA A 189 2.73 -26.94 -37.62
CA ALA A 189 2.64 -25.50 -37.36
C ALA A 189 2.77 -25.20 -35.86
N ILE A 190 2.12 -25.99 -34.99
CA ILE A 190 2.20 -25.81 -33.54
C ILE A 190 3.61 -26.13 -33.02
N ALA A 191 4.25 -27.19 -33.52
CA ALA A 191 5.63 -27.51 -33.13
C ALA A 191 6.63 -26.41 -33.55
N GLN A 192 6.45 -25.82 -34.74
CA GLN A 192 7.33 -24.76 -35.25
C GLN A 192 7.14 -23.42 -34.54
N ILE A 193 5.93 -23.13 -34.02
CA ILE A 193 5.65 -21.92 -33.23
C ILE A 193 6.22 -22.06 -31.81
N VAL A 194 6.06 -23.22 -31.16
CA VAL A 194 6.62 -23.48 -29.82
C VAL A 194 8.14 -23.47 -29.83
N GLU A 195 8.79 -23.99 -30.88
CA GLU A 195 10.26 -23.96 -30.99
C GLU A 195 10.80 -22.53 -31.20
N ASN A 196 10.07 -21.65 -31.88
CA ASN A 196 10.52 -20.29 -32.18
C ASN A 196 10.31 -19.32 -31.00
N GLU A 197 9.23 -19.50 -30.24
CA GLU A 197 8.93 -18.70 -29.03
C GLU A 197 9.88 -19.07 -27.86
N GLU A 198 10.27 -20.34 -27.74
CA GLU A 198 11.20 -20.82 -26.70
C GLU A 198 12.67 -20.48 -27.03
N LEU A 199 13.03 -20.35 -28.32
CA LEU A 199 14.34 -19.85 -28.75
C LEU A 199 14.50 -18.33 -28.52
N SER A 200 13.41 -17.56 -28.54
CA SER A 200 13.46 -16.12 -28.25
C SER A 200 13.69 -15.82 -26.76
N ASP A 201 13.18 -16.65 -25.85
CA ASP A 201 13.31 -16.42 -24.41
C ASP A 201 14.73 -16.70 -23.88
N ASP A 202 15.47 -17.62 -24.52
CA ASP A 202 16.81 -18.02 -24.07
C ASP A 202 17.95 -17.18 -24.70
N LEU A 203 17.66 -16.14 -25.50
CA LEU A 203 18.69 -15.34 -26.19
C LEU A 203 19.64 -14.63 -25.22
N GLU A 204 19.14 -14.13 -24.09
CA GLU A 204 19.98 -13.50 -23.06
C GLU A 204 20.93 -14.51 -22.42
N LEU A 205 20.43 -15.72 -22.12
CA LEU A 205 21.24 -16.82 -21.58
C LEU A 205 22.30 -17.28 -22.58
N VAL A 206 21.93 -17.43 -23.85
CA VAL A 206 22.83 -17.77 -24.95
C VAL A 206 23.94 -16.72 -25.12
N ALA A 207 23.61 -15.43 -25.00
CA ALA A 207 24.57 -14.33 -25.09
C ALA A 207 25.58 -14.31 -23.94
N VAL A 208 25.14 -14.55 -22.71
CA VAL A 208 26.04 -14.60 -21.53
C VAL A 208 26.96 -15.82 -21.61
N ILE A 209 26.42 -16.99 -22.00
CA ILE A 209 27.22 -18.22 -22.13
C ILE A 209 28.24 -18.08 -23.27
N SER A 210 27.86 -17.48 -24.40
CA SER A 210 28.78 -17.28 -25.51
C SER A 210 29.89 -16.29 -25.16
N ALA A 211 29.58 -15.17 -24.51
CA ALA A 211 30.59 -14.24 -24.03
C ALA A 211 31.56 -14.90 -23.02
N ALA A 212 31.06 -15.73 -22.11
CA ALA A 212 31.87 -16.43 -21.12
C ALA A 212 32.83 -17.45 -21.76
N ILE A 213 32.38 -18.22 -22.77
CA ILE A 213 33.22 -19.19 -23.48
C ILE A 213 34.28 -18.46 -24.30
N ALA A 214 33.91 -17.43 -25.06
CA ALA A 214 34.86 -16.63 -25.84
C ALA A 214 35.93 -16.00 -24.95
N ALA A 215 35.56 -15.46 -23.79
CA ALA A 215 36.50 -14.94 -22.81
C ALA A 215 37.43 -16.03 -22.23
N SER A 216 36.90 -17.23 -21.94
CA SER A 216 37.70 -18.35 -21.42
C SER A 216 38.67 -18.92 -22.45
N GLU A 217 38.31 -18.93 -23.72
CA GLU A 217 39.14 -19.41 -24.82
C GLU A 217 40.10 -18.32 -25.37
N GLY A 218 40.00 -17.09 -24.85
CA GLY A 218 40.80 -15.94 -25.29
C GLY A 218 40.44 -15.45 -26.70
N ALA A 219 39.26 -15.81 -27.20
CA ALA A 219 38.76 -15.43 -28.51
C ALA A 219 38.02 -14.08 -28.44
N ALA A 220 38.27 -13.22 -29.42
CA ALA A 220 37.59 -11.91 -29.54
C ALA A 220 36.21 -12.00 -30.20
N SER A 221 35.82 -13.17 -30.71
CA SER A 221 34.54 -13.41 -31.38
C SER A 221 33.92 -14.73 -30.96
N THR A 222 32.60 -14.84 -31.12
CA THR A 222 31.79 -16.02 -30.76
C THR A 222 31.54 -16.95 -31.96
N ASP A 223 32.19 -16.71 -33.11
CA ASP A 223 31.93 -17.47 -34.36
C ASP A 223 32.49 -18.90 -34.35
N GLY A 224 33.31 -19.25 -33.35
CA GLY A 224 33.94 -20.57 -33.24
C GLY A 224 33.04 -21.68 -32.67
N PHE A 225 31.87 -21.33 -32.11
CA PHE A 225 30.98 -22.27 -31.44
C PHE A 225 29.51 -21.79 -31.47
N VAL A 226 28.57 -22.72 -31.25
CA VAL A 226 27.13 -22.41 -31.22
C VAL A 226 26.54 -22.89 -29.90
N VAL A 227 25.91 -21.97 -29.16
CA VAL A 227 25.18 -22.28 -27.92
C VAL A 227 23.70 -22.41 -28.24
N ARG A 228 23.11 -23.56 -27.91
CA ARG A 228 21.68 -23.84 -28.08
C ARG A 228 21.15 -24.64 -26.90
N SER A 229 19.88 -24.44 -26.56
CA SER A 229 19.23 -25.27 -25.55
C SER A 229 19.05 -26.71 -26.08
N ILE A 230 19.31 -27.70 -25.23
CA ILE A 230 19.07 -29.13 -25.53
C ILE A 230 18.15 -29.68 -24.46
N ARG A 231 16.96 -30.13 -24.85
CA ARG A 231 16.03 -30.81 -23.95
C ARG A 231 16.14 -32.33 -24.09
N ARG A 232 16.20 -33.01 -22.94
CA ARG A 232 16.23 -34.48 -22.89
C ARG A 232 14.85 -35.02 -23.28
N ALA A 233 14.77 -35.81 -24.35
CA ALA A 233 13.55 -36.53 -24.70
C ALA A 233 13.24 -37.60 -23.63
N SER A 234 12.03 -37.58 -23.06
CA SER A 234 11.61 -38.43 -21.94
C SER A 234 11.39 -39.92 -22.29
N LYS A 235 11.72 -40.36 -23.52
CA LYS A 235 11.37 -41.68 -24.05
C LYS A 235 12.53 -42.68 -24.20
N TRP A 236 13.61 -42.53 -23.43
CA TRP A 236 14.76 -43.44 -23.54
C TRP A 236 14.69 -44.72 -22.69
N GLN A 237 13.64 -44.91 -21.87
CA GLN A 237 13.43 -46.17 -21.13
C GLN A 237 12.25 -46.94 -21.71
N ARG A 238 12.55 -47.81 -22.69
CA ARG A 238 11.92 -49.13 -22.93
C ARG A 238 12.52 -49.74 -24.21
N ALA A 239 13.67 -50.39 -24.06
CA ALA A 239 14.15 -51.48 -24.89
C ALA A 239 15.03 -52.36 -23.99
#